data_AF-A0A8J5MTM6-F1
#
_entry.id   AF-A0A8J5MTM6-F1
#
_cell.length_a   1.000
_cell.length_b   1.000
_cell.length_c   1.000
_cell.angle_alpha   90.00
_cell.angle_beta   90.00
_cell.angle_gamma   90.00
#
_symmetry.space_group_name_H-M   'P 1'
#
loop_
_entity.id
_entity.type
_entity.pdbx_description
1 polymer ?
#
loop_
_entity_poly.entity_id
_entity_poly.type
_entity_poly.pdbx_seq_one_letter_code
_entity_poly.pdbx_strand_id
1 'polypeptide(L)' 'MHLKRFSPLERWRGKLSCTVEFPLESLDLSKYASNSSSSPYYNLIGVANHSGTTYSGHYTAYCKHPYSCTWHEYNDS' A
#
# COMPACT_ATOMS: atom_id res chain seq x y z
N MET A 1 5.36 -3.29 1.07
CA MET A 1 4.30 -4.13 1.69
C MET A 1 3.21 -4.35 0.66
N HIS A 2 2.71 -5.59 0.49
CA HIS A 2 1.63 -5.91 -0.47
C HIS A 2 0.44 -6.48 0.29
N LEU A 3 -0.75 -5.90 0.09
CA LEU A 3 -1.99 -6.39 0.66
C LEU A 3 -2.62 -7.40 -0.30
N LYS A 4 -2.74 -8.66 0.12
CA LYS A 4 -3.31 -9.75 -0.70
C LYS A 4 -4.82 -9.57 -0.86
N ARG A 5 -5.24 -8.70 -1.77
CA ARG A 5 -6.65 -8.36 -2.00
C ARG A 5 -7.35 -9.26 -3.02
N PHE A 6 -6.62 -9.95 -3.88
CA PHE A 6 -7.19 -10.78 -4.95
C PHE A 6 -7.04 -12.27 -4.64
N SER A 7 -8.11 -13.05 -4.82
CA SER A 7 -8.10 -14.50 -4.71
C SER A 7 -8.62 -15.16 -5.99
N PRO A 8 -7.84 -16.07 -6.62
CA PRO A 8 -8.25 -16.78 -7.84
C PRO A 8 -9.18 -17.98 -7.57
N LEU A 9 -9.27 -18.45 -6.32
CA LEU A 9 -9.91 -19.71 -5.93
C LEU A 9 -11.31 -19.55 -5.31
N GLU A 10 -11.68 -18.33 -4.91
CA GLU A 10 -12.99 -18.05 -4.34
C GLU A 10 -14.05 -18.15 -5.45
N ARG A 11 -15.13 -18.90 -5.19
CA ARG A 11 -16.28 -19.07 -6.09
C ARG A 11 -16.88 -17.73 -6.53
N TRP A 12 -16.67 -16.70 -5.70
CA TRP A 12 -16.79 -15.29 -6.02
C TRP A 12 -15.38 -14.69 -6.15
N ARG A 13 -14.88 -14.56 -7.39
CA ARG A 13 -13.56 -14.00 -7.72
C ARG A 13 -13.50 -12.50 -7.38
N GLY A 14 -13.45 -12.18 -6.10
CA GLY A 14 -13.63 -10.85 -5.55
C GLY A 14 -12.31 -10.18 -5.17
N LYS A 15 -12.33 -8.85 -5.18
CA LYS A 15 -11.33 -8.01 -4.53
C LYS A 15 -11.79 -7.75 -3.11
N LEU A 16 -10.94 -8.00 -2.11
CA LEU A 16 -11.21 -7.60 -0.73
C LEU A 16 -11.22 -6.07 -0.62
N SER A 17 -12.39 -5.51 -0.30
CA SER A 17 -12.60 -4.06 -0.15
C SER A 17 -12.51 -3.58 1.30
N CYS A 18 -11.95 -4.40 2.21
CA CYS A 18 -11.75 -3.98 3.59
C CYS A 18 -10.79 -2.78 3.68
N THR A 19 -11.14 -1.83 4.54
CA THR A 19 -10.26 -0.72 4.93
C THR A 19 -9.11 -1.27 5.76
N VAL A 20 -7.89 -0.88 5.41
CA VAL A 20 -6.68 -1.18 6.19
C VAL A 20 -6.08 0.15 6.56
N GLU A 21 -6.00 0.43 7.86
CA GLU A 21 -5.34 1.62 8.37
C GLU A 21 -3.83 1.40 8.40
N PHE A 22 -3.08 2.40 7.97
CA PHE A 22 -1.62 2.40 7.99
C PHE A 22 -1.11 3.82 8.28
N PRO A 23 -0.03 3.98 9.06
CA PRO A 23 0.57 5.28 9.31
C PRO A 23 1.35 5.78 8.09
N LEU A 24 1.41 7.09 7.89
CA LEU A 24 2.25 7.71 6.85
C LEU A 24 3.72 7.82 7.27
N GLU A 25 3.98 7.94 8.57
CA GLU A 25 5.32 8.15 9.12
C GLU A 25 5.50 7.30 10.38
N SER A 26 6.74 6.93 10.67
CA SER A 26 7.15 6.21 11.88
C SER A 26 6.42 4.88 12.10
N LEU A 27 6.19 4.10 11.04
CA LEU A 27 5.69 2.73 11.16
C LEU A 27 6.71 1.87 11.90
N ASP A 28 6.37 1.45 13.13
CA ASP A 28 7.22 0.59 13.95
C ASP A 28 6.95 -0.90 13.67
N LEU A 29 7.94 -1.57 13.08
CA LEU A 29 7.91 -3.02 12.83
C LEU A 29 8.78 -3.83 13.80
N SER A 30 9.31 -3.22 14.86
CA SER A 30 10.21 -3.86 15.84
C SER A 30 9.65 -5.17 16.39
N LYS A 31 8.36 -5.18 16.73
CA LYS A 31 7.65 -6.36 17.26
C LYS A 31 7.57 -7.56 16.31
N TYR A 32 7.87 -7.36 15.03
CA TYR A 32 7.87 -8.39 13.99
C TYR A 32 9.28 -8.76 13.51
N ALA A 33 10.32 -8.03 13.94
CA ALA A 33 11.70 -8.30 13.57
C ALA A 33 12.32 -9.35 14.51
N SER A 34 13.07 -10.31 13.96
CA SER A 34 13.78 -11.31 14.77
C SER A 34 14.98 -10.73 15.52
N ASN A 35 15.61 -9.68 14.97
CA ASN A 35 16.78 -9.01 15.54
C ASN A 35 16.50 -7.52 15.73
N SER A 36 16.91 -6.98 16.88
CA SER A 36 16.73 -5.57 17.24
C SER A 36 17.83 -4.64 16.71
N SER A 37 18.75 -5.15 15.88
CA SER A 37 19.97 -4.42 15.48
C SER A 37 19.76 -3.43 14.33
N SER A 38 18.62 -3.46 13.64
CA SER A 38 18.28 -2.52 12.57
C SER A 38 17.17 -1.58 13.00
N SER A 39 17.25 -0.30 12.62
CA SER A 39 16.16 0.66 12.79
C SER A 39 14.88 0.15 12.08
N PRO A 40 13.83 -0.27 12.81
CA PRO A 40 12.66 -0.91 12.24
C PRO A 40 11.53 0.09 11.93
N TYR A 41 11.89 1.37 11.75
CA TYR A 41 10.95 2.46 11.50
C TYR A 41 10.90 2.81 10.02
N TYR A 42 9.69 2.93 9.47
CA TYR A 42 9.48 3.21 8.05
C TYR A 42 8.51 4.37 7.84
N ASN A 43 8.81 5.20 6.84
CA ASN A 43 7.92 6.24 6.34
C ASN A 43 7.36 5.80 4.98
N LEU A 44 6.09 6.08 4.74
CA LEU A 44 5.43 5.80 3.47
C LEU A 44 5.88 6.82 2.42
N ILE A 45 6.37 6.33 1.29
CA ILE A 45 6.80 7.17 0.16
C ILE A 45 5.88 7.03 -1.06
N GLY A 46 5.04 5.99 -1.08
CA GLY A 46 4.11 5.78 -2.18
C GLY A 46 3.11 4.66 -1.93
N VAL A 47 2.02 4.69 -2.68
CA VAL A 47 0.93 3.72 -2.65
C VAL A 47 0.50 3.43 -4.08
N ALA A 48 0.45 2.15 -4.46
CA ALA A 48 -0.23 1.72 -5.66
C ALA A 48 -1.70 1.43 -5.31
N ASN A 49 -2.61 2.26 -5.81
CA ASN A 49 -4.04 2.11 -5.61
C ASN A 49 -4.62 1.25 -6.72
N HIS A 50 -5.66 0.50 -6.38
CA HIS A 50 -6.51 -0.17 -7.36
C HIS A 50 -7.96 0.23 -7.09
N SER A 51 -8.71 0.62 -8.10
CA SER A 51 -10.16 0.82 -8.07
C SER A 51 -10.86 -0.21 -8.97
N GLY A 52 -12.16 -0.43 -8.76
CA GLY A 52 -12.92 -1.41 -9.55
C GLY A 52 -12.67 -2.87 -9.16
N THR A 53 -12.98 -3.75 -10.10
CA THR A 53 -13.02 -5.21 -9.94
C THR A 53 -11.72 -5.87 -10.41
N THR A 54 -11.56 -7.17 -10.16
CA THR A 54 -10.41 -7.95 -10.66
C THR A 54 -10.28 -7.95 -12.18
N TYR A 55 -11.39 -7.79 -12.92
CA TYR A 55 -11.43 -7.90 -14.39
C TYR A 55 -11.54 -6.56 -15.11
N SER A 56 -12.04 -5.55 -14.41
CA SER A 56 -12.18 -4.19 -14.91
C SER A 56 -11.90 -3.27 -13.73
N GLY A 57 -10.63 -2.88 -13.64
CA GLY A 57 -10.11 -2.05 -12.58
C GLY A 57 -9.05 -1.10 -13.13
N HIS A 58 -8.73 -0.10 -12.34
CA HIS A 58 -7.79 0.96 -12.71
C HIS A 58 -6.74 1.13 -11.62
N TYR A 59 -5.49 1.33 -12.02
CA TYR A 59 -4.39 1.58 -11.09
C TYR A 59 -3.99 3.04 -11.14
N THR A 60 -3.87 3.66 -9.96
CA THR A 60 -3.26 4.98 -9.79
C THR A 60 -2.17 4.89 -8.74
N ALA A 61 -1.34 5.93 -8.62
CA ALA A 61 -0.32 5.99 -7.58
C ALA A 61 -0.40 7.28 -6.79
N TYR A 62 -0.24 7.19 -5.46
CA TYR A 62 0.16 8.33 -4.65
C TYR A 62 1.66 8.23 -4.40
N CYS A 63 2.42 9.30 -4.63
CA CYS A 63 3.85 9.36 -4.29
C CYS A 63 4.16 10.64 -3.51
N LYS A 64 5.04 10.55 -2.51
CA LYS A 64 5.57 11.70 -1.78
C LYS A 64 6.80 12.22 -2.52
N HIS A 65 6.75 13.47 -2.98
CA HIS A 65 7.87 14.08 -3.67
C HIS A 65 9.04 14.30 -2.68
N PRO A 66 10.28 13.88 -3.00
CA PRO A 66 11.37 13.79 -2.03
C PRO A 66 11.88 15.15 -1.52
N TYR A 67 11.70 16.23 -2.30
CA TYR A 67 12.22 17.56 -1.94
C TYR A 67 11.16 18.46 -1.30
N SER A 68 9.91 18.41 -1.79
CA SER A 68 8.82 19.24 -1.27
C SER A 68 8.05 18.57 -0.15
N CYS A 69 8.25 17.25 0.06
CA CYS A 69 7.50 16.44 1.01
C CYS A 69 5.97 16.44 0.79
N THR A 70 5.51 16.82 -0.40
CA THR A 70 4.10 16.86 -0.78
C THR A 70 3.66 15.58 -1.47
N TRP A 71 2.40 15.18 -1.28
CA TRP A 71 1.81 14.03 -1.94
C TRP A 71 1.21 14.43 -3.28
N HIS A 72 1.43 13.60 -4.30
CA HIS A 72 0.89 13.77 -5.64
C HIS A 72 0.19 12.49 -6.09
N GLU A 73 -0.93 12.65 -6.78
CA GLU A 73 -1.62 11.55 -7.47
C GLU A 73 -1.13 11.46 -8.91
N TYR A 74 -0.86 10.24 -9.35
CA TYR A 74 -0.49 9.90 -10.71
C TYR A 74 -1.57 8.97 -11.26
N ASN A 75 -2.29 9.46 -12.24
CA ASN A 75 -3.42 8.79 -12.87
C ASN A 75 -3.23 8.89 -14.40
N ASP A 76 -2.38 8.00 -14.92
CA ASP A 76 -1.91 8.00 -16.31
C ASP A 76 -1.11 9.27 -16.70
N SER A 77 -0.81 9.40 -18.00
CA SER A 77 0.11 10.39 -18.59
C SER A 77 -0.40 11.81 -18.62
#